data_AF-A6IVA6-F1
#
_entry.id   AF-A6IVA6-F1
#
_cell.length_a   1.000
_cell.length_b   1.000
_cell.length_c   1.000
_cell.angle_alpha   90.00
_cell.angle_beta   90.00
_cell.angle_gamma   90.00
#
_symmetry.space_group_name_H-M   'P 1'
#
loop_
_entity.id
_entity.type
_entity.pdbx_description
1 polymer ?
#
loop_
_entity_poly.entity_id
_entity_poly.type
_entity_poly.pdbx_seq_one_letter_code
_entity_poly.pdbx_strand_id
1 'polypeptide(L)'
;MADNLPSDFDVIVIGTGLPESIIAAACSRSGQRVLHVDSRSYYGGNWASFSFSGLLSWLKEYQENNDVVTENSMWQEQILENEEAIPLSSKDKTIQHVEVFCYARMCAVFGGIYCLRHSVQCLVVDKESRKCKAVIDQFGQRIISKHFIIEDSYLSENTCSRVQYRQISRAVLITDGSVLKTDADQQVSILTVPAEEPGSFAVRVIELCSSTMTCMKGTYLVHLTCMSSKTAREDLERVVQKLFTPYTEIEAENEQVEKPRLLWALYFNMRDSSDISRDCYNDLPSNVYVCSGPDSGLGNDNAVKQAETLFQQICPNEDFCPAPPNPEDIVLDGDSSQQEVPESSVTPETNSETPKESTVLGNPEEPSE
;
A
#
# COMPACT_ATOMS: atom_id res chain seq x y z
N MET A 1 31.53 6.52 -3.89
CA MET A 1 32.44 6.42 -5.04
C MET A 1 32.62 7.75 -5.79
N ALA A 2 32.06 8.87 -5.32
CA ALA A 2 32.00 10.11 -6.11
C ALA A 2 33.02 11.19 -5.70
N ASP A 3 34.12 10.84 -5.02
CA ASP A 3 35.05 11.86 -4.52
C ASP A 3 36.18 12.20 -5.50
N ASN A 4 36.26 11.56 -6.67
CA ASN A 4 37.24 11.86 -7.72
C ASN A 4 36.71 11.50 -9.12
N LEU A 5 35.84 12.35 -9.69
CA LEU A 5 35.51 12.26 -11.10
C LEU A 5 36.68 12.80 -11.96
N PRO A 6 36.93 12.25 -13.16
CA PRO A 6 37.80 12.86 -14.14
C PRO A 6 37.40 14.33 -14.41
N SER A 7 38.38 15.19 -14.67
CA SER A 7 38.14 16.61 -14.96
C SER A 7 37.53 16.86 -16.35
N ASP A 8 37.68 15.91 -17.28
CA ASP A 8 37.41 16.13 -18.70
C ASP A 8 36.54 15.03 -19.30
N PHE A 9 35.42 15.46 -19.91
CA PHE A 9 34.49 14.62 -20.66
C PHE A 9 34.16 15.27 -22.00
N ASP A 10 33.88 14.45 -23.01
CA ASP A 10 33.59 14.92 -24.37
C ASP A 10 32.09 15.29 -24.51
N VAL A 11 31.21 14.67 -23.71
CA VAL A 11 29.78 14.99 -23.63
C VAL A 11 29.31 14.90 -22.17
N ILE A 12 28.61 15.93 -21.67
CA ILE A 12 27.92 15.92 -20.38
C ILE A 12 26.42 15.90 -20.63
N VAL A 13 25.74 14.89 -20.09
CA VAL A 13 24.29 14.72 -20.17
C VAL A 13 23.70 14.96 -18.78
N ILE A 14 22.80 15.93 -18.68
CA ILE A 14 22.11 16.29 -17.43
C ILE A 14 20.67 15.76 -17.49
N GLY A 15 20.33 14.88 -16.56
CA GLY A 15 19.04 14.18 -16.47
C GLY A 15 19.10 12.78 -17.06
N THR A 16 18.33 11.85 -16.48
CA THR A 16 18.27 10.43 -16.87
C THR A 16 16.95 10.04 -17.55
N GLY A 17 16.25 11.01 -18.14
CA GLY A 17 15.07 10.73 -18.96
C GLY A 17 15.39 9.89 -20.19
N LEU A 18 14.34 9.42 -20.87
CA LEU A 18 14.49 8.54 -22.02
C LEU A 18 15.34 9.16 -23.15
N PRO A 19 15.10 10.43 -23.59
CA PRO A 19 15.92 11.05 -24.62
C PRO A 19 17.40 11.18 -24.24
N GLU A 20 17.66 11.65 -23.01
CA GLU A 20 19.01 11.85 -22.47
C GLU A 20 19.79 10.55 -22.45
N SER A 21 19.11 9.46 -22.04
CA SER A 21 19.66 8.10 -22.01
C SER A 21 20.02 7.58 -23.39
N ILE A 22 19.15 7.79 -24.38
CA ILE A 22 19.39 7.36 -25.77
C ILE A 22 20.60 8.11 -26.34
N ILE A 23 20.70 9.41 -26.10
CA ILE A 23 21.81 10.25 -26.58
C ILE A 23 23.11 9.84 -25.87
N ALA A 24 23.10 9.68 -24.55
CA ALA A 24 24.27 9.24 -23.78
C ALA A 24 24.82 7.90 -24.30
N ALA A 25 23.93 6.94 -24.56
CA ALA A 25 24.30 5.64 -25.13
C ALA A 25 24.87 5.77 -26.56
N ALA A 26 24.26 6.60 -27.41
CA ALA A 26 24.73 6.83 -28.78
C ALA A 26 26.12 7.48 -28.83
N CYS A 27 26.36 8.50 -27.99
CA CYS A 27 27.65 9.17 -27.85
C CYS A 27 28.72 8.21 -27.32
N SER A 28 28.40 7.43 -26.28
CA SER A 28 29.32 6.43 -25.70
C SER A 28 29.69 5.36 -26.73
N ARG A 29 28.72 4.85 -27.48
CA ARG A 29 28.96 3.87 -28.56
C ARG A 29 29.83 4.42 -29.69
N SER A 30 29.87 5.73 -29.87
CA SER A 30 30.70 6.41 -30.87
C SER A 30 32.12 6.69 -30.35
N GLY A 31 32.47 6.22 -29.16
CA GLY A 31 33.80 6.35 -28.56
C GLY A 31 34.01 7.62 -27.74
N GLN A 32 32.97 8.42 -27.49
CA GLN A 32 33.06 9.63 -26.67
C GLN A 32 33.06 9.28 -25.18
N ARG A 33 33.80 10.05 -24.37
CA ARG A 33 33.74 9.98 -22.90
C ARG A 33 32.51 10.77 -22.44
N VAL A 34 31.49 10.07 -21.98
CA VAL A 34 30.22 10.67 -21.57
C VAL A 34 30.11 10.69 -20.05
N LEU A 35 29.83 11.86 -19.48
CA LEU A 35 29.39 12.00 -18.09
C LEU A 35 27.87 12.15 -18.07
N HIS A 36 27.19 11.26 -17.35
CA HIS A 36 25.73 11.29 -17.19
C HIS A 36 25.40 11.59 -15.73
N VAL A 37 24.76 12.74 -15.48
CA VAL A 37 24.47 13.23 -14.13
C VAL A 37 22.99 13.53 -13.97
N ASP A 38 22.42 13.24 -12.81
CA ASP A 38 21.05 13.60 -12.45
C ASP A 38 21.03 14.09 -11.01
N SER A 39 20.23 15.11 -10.73
CA SER A 39 19.97 15.61 -9.38
C SER A 39 19.07 14.67 -8.58
N ARG A 40 18.29 13.82 -9.26
CA ARG A 40 17.33 12.90 -8.63
C ARG A 40 18.03 11.65 -8.12
N SER A 41 17.51 11.08 -7.03
CA SER A 41 17.95 9.80 -6.45
C SER A 41 17.53 8.57 -7.26
N TYR A 42 16.86 8.77 -8.41
CA TYR A 42 16.24 7.74 -9.24
C TYR A 42 16.41 8.01 -10.74
N TYR A 43 16.37 6.95 -11.56
CA TYR A 43 16.52 7.02 -13.01
C TYR A 43 15.20 7.28 -13.73
N GLY A 44 15.24 7.94 -14.89
CA GLY A 44 14.09 8.13 -15.78
C GLY A 44 13.44 9.51 -15.68
N GLY A 45 13.86 10.35 -14.74
CA GLY A 45 13.24 11.65 -14.51
C GLY A 45 11.72 11.53 -14.32
N ASN A 46 10.94 12.29 -15.09
CA ASN A 46 9.46 12.21 -15.04
C ASN A 46 8.87 10.93 -15.63
N TRP A 47 9.68 10.08 -16.26
CA TRP A 47 9.28 8.76 -16.79
C TRP A 47 9.50 7.63 -15.79
N ALA A 48 9.99 7.94 -14.58
CA ALA A 48 10.32 6.94 -13.59
C ALA A 48 9.08 6.19 -13.09
N SER A 49 9.21 4.86 -13.00
CA SER A 49 8.25 3.99 -12.32
C SER A 49 8.80 3.63 -10.94
N PHE A 50 7.99 3.78 -9.91
CA PHE A 50 8.38 3.49 -8.55
C PHE A 50 7.74 2.19 -8.04
N SER A 51 8.50 1.43 -7.26
CA SER A 51 7.90 0.50 -6.28
C SER A 51 7.15 1.32 -5.22
N PHE A 52 6.27 0.70 -4.44
CA PHE A 52 5.55 1.43 -3.39
C PHE A 52 6.50 2.11 -2.38
N SER A 53 7.57 1.43 -1.95
CA SER A 53 8.60 2.03 -1.08
C SER A 53 9.38 3.16 -1.76
N GLY A 54 9.68 3.01 -3.06
CA GLY A 54 10.30 4.07 -3.86
C GLY A 54 9.42 5.30 -3.97
N LEU A 55 8.10 5.11 -4.17
CA LEU A 55 7.12 6.18 -4.25
C LEU A 55 7.00 6.91 -2.90
N LEU A 56 6.97 6.19 -1.79
CA LEU A 56 6.98 6.78 -0.45
C LEU A 56 8.25 7.59 -0.17
N SER A 57 9.40 7.09 -0.61
CA SER A 57 10.69 7.79 -0.44
C SER A 57 10.70 9.07 -1.28
N TRP A 58 10.26 8.99 -2.54
CA TRP A 58 10.10 10.14 -3.42
C TRP A 58 9.12 11.19 -2.84
N LEU A 59 7.98 10.75 -2.30
CA LEU A 59 7.01 11.64 -1.64
C LEU A 59 7.64 12.40 -0.47
N LYS A 60 8.43 11.69 0.35
CA LYS A 60 9.15 12.28 1.49
C LYS A 60 10.19 13.31 1.02
N GLU A 61 11.02 12.96 0.04
CA GLU A 61 12.01 13.87 -0.57
C GLU A 61 11.34 15.09 -1.22
N TYR A 62 10.18 14.91 -1.87
CA TYR A 62 9.41 15.99 -2.48
C TYR A 62 8.88 16.98 -1.43
N GLN A 63 8.45 16.49 -0.27
CA GLN A 63 8.01 17.32 0.86
C GLN A 63 9.18 18.11 1.47
N GLU A 64 10.30 17.43 1.77
CA GLU A 64 11.48 18.04 2.40
C GLU A 64 12.16 19.11 1.53
N ASN A 65 12.13 18.96 0.19
CA ASN A 65 12.78 19.90 -0.74
C ASN A 65 11.98 21.18 -1.03
N ASN A 66 10.75 21.31 -0.54
CA ASN A 66 10.00 22.56 -0.70
C ASN A 66 10.55 23.70 0.18
N ASP A 67 11.18 23.39 1.31
CA ASP A 67 11.47 24.41 2.34
C ASP A 67 12.90 24.95 2.40
N VAL A 68 13.86 24.36 1.69
CA VAL A 68 15.27 24.82 1.78
C VAL A 68 15.79 25.30 0.43
N VAL A 69 16.19 26.57 0.37
CA VAL A 69 17.04 27.13 -0.69
C VAL A 69 18.40 27.38 -0.08
N THR A 70 19.31 26.42 -0.23
CA THR A 70 20.72 26.65 0.13
C THR A 70 21.41 27.30 -1.07
N GLU A 71 21.43 28.63 -1.11
CA GLU A 71 22.27 29.37 -2.06
C GLU A 71 23.74 29.20 -1.64
N ASN A 72 24.39 28.17 -2.19
CA ASN A 72 25.84 28.05 -2.11
C ASN A 72 26.45 28.72 -3.35
N SER A 73 26.95 29.94 -3.18
CA SER A 73 27.50 30.79 -4.25
C SER A 73 28.97 30.50 -4.60
N MET A 74 29.63 29.54 -3.94
CA MET A 74 31.07 29.28 -4.12
C MET A 74 31.49 28.87 -5.54
N TRP A 75 30.57 28.36 -6.37
CA TRP A 75 30.88 27.98 -7.75
C TRP A 75 31.16 29.19 -8.66
N GLN A 76 30.70 30.39 -8.26
CA GLN A 76 30.87 31.62 -9.05
C GLN A 76 32.34 32.04 -9.16
N GLU A 77 33.17 31.65 -8.19
CA GLU A 77 34.62 31.92 -8.20
C GLU A 77 35.39 31.07 -9.22
N GLN A 78 34.76 30.04 -9.78
CA GLN A 78 35.36 29.18 -10.81
C GLN A 78 35.13 29.67 -12.24
N ILE A 79 34.29 30.70 -12.43
CA ILE A 79 33.99 31.29 -13.74
C ILE A 79 35.13 32.22 -14.14
N LEU A 80 35.70 32.05 -15.33
CA LEU A 80 36.76 32.93 -15.82
C LEU A 80 36.20 34.29 -16.28
N GLU A 81 37.06 35.32 -16.35
CA GLU A 81 36.65 36.70 -16.70
C GLU A 81 35.94 36.83 -18.06
N ASN A 82 36.14 35.87 -18.97
CA ASN A 82 35.55 35.83 -20.30
C ASN A 82 34.36 34.84 -20.43
N GLU A 83 33.86 34.31 -19.31
CA GLU A 83 32.79 33.32 -19.27
C GLU A 83 31.55 33.87 -18.57
N GLU A 84 30.37 33.40 -18.98
CA GLU A 84 29.10 33.71 -18.33
C GLU A 84 28.42 32.41 -17.93
N ALA A 85 27.84 32.36 -16.73
CA ALA A 85 27.12 31.18 -16.25
C ALA A 85 25.61 31.28 -16.46
N ILE A 86 25.02 30.16 -16.87
CA ILE A 86 23.57 29.99 -16.95
C ILE A 86 23.14 29.12 -15.75
N PRO A 87 22.42 29.66 -14.76
CA PRO A 87 21.98 28.89 -13.61
C PRO A 87 20.93 27.85 -14.01
N LEU A 88 21.08 26.62 -13.52
CA LEU A 88 20.07 25.56 -13.66
C LEU A 88 19.15 25.53 -12.43
N SER A 89 17.90 25.11 -12.62
CA SER A 89 16.95 24.96 -11.50
C SER A 89 17.39 23.82 -10.59
N SER A 90 17.52 24.11 -9.29
CA SER A 90 17.78 23.10 -8.25
C SER A 90 16.50 22.37 -7.80
N LYS A 91 15.32 22.90 -8.13
CA LYS A 91 14.02 22.31 -7.78
C LYS A 91 13.29 21.82 -9.01
N ASP A 92 12.71 20.62 -8.92
CA ASP A 92 11.76 20.12 -9.90
C ASP A 92 10.39 20.79 -9.67
N LYS A 93 9.89 21.50 -10.68
CA LYS A 93 8.57 22.15 -10.65
C LYS A 93 7.55 21.48 -11.58
N THR A 94 7.91 20.34 -12.17
CA THR A 94 7.12 19.68 -13.22
C THR A 94 5.98 18.84 -12.67
N ILE A 95 6.06 18.42 -11.42
CA ILE A 95 5.00 17.68 -10.70
C ILE A 95 4.46 18.60 -9.60
N GLN A 96 3.14 18.76 -9.53
CA GLN A 96 2.44 19.64 -8.58
C GLN A 96 1.13 18.97 -8.11
N HIS A 97 0.56 19.44 -6.99
CA HIS A 97 -0.70 18.93 -6.41
C HIS A 97 -0.66 17.44 -6.01
N VAL A 98 0.43 17.05 -5.34
CA VAL A 98 0.61 15.68 -4.86
C VAL A 98 -0.16 15.47 -3.56
N GLU A 99 -1.13 14.56 -3.55
CA GLU A 99 -1.96 14.21 -2.38
C GLU A 99 -1.85 12.71 -2.03
N VAL A 100 -1.88 12.38 -0.74
CA VAL A 100 -1.76 10.99 -0.24
C VAL A 100 -2.83 10.70 0.81
N PHE A 101 -3.59 9.61 0.65
CA PHE A 101 -4.66 9.22 1.58
C PHE A 101 -4.54 7.76 2.06
N CYS A 102 -4.72 7.51 3.36
CA CYS A 102 -4.72 6.17 3.98
C CYS A 102 -5.77 6.07 5.11
N TYR A 103 -6.84 5.28 4.91
CA TYR A 103 -8.03 5.32 5.76
C TYR A 103 -7.90 4.64 7.14
N ALA A 104 -7.15 3.54 7.26
CA ALA A 104 -7.12 2.74 8.50
C ALA A 104 -6.42 3.44 9.68
N ARG A 105 -5.51 4.38 9.40
CA ARG A 105 -4.82 5.17 10.44
C ARG A 105 -5.59 6.44 10.82
N MET A 106 -6.39 6.98 9.91
CA MET A 106 -7.08 8.25 10.08
C MET A 106 -8.01 8.23 11.29
N CYS A 107 -8.89 7.23 11.40
CA CYS A 107 -9.82 7.13 12.52
C CYS A 107 -9.10 7.14 13.88
N ALA A 108 -7.98 6.41 14.02
CA ALA A 108 -7.19 6.40 15.27
C ALA A 108 -6.57 7.77 15.58
N VAL A 109 -6.05 8.46 14.56
CA VAL A 109 -5.47 9.81 14.72
C VAL A 109 -6.52 10.81 15.23
N PHE A 110 -7.76 10.68 14.80
CA PHE A 110 -8.89 11.50 15.26
C PHE A 110 -9.58 10.96 16.52
N GLY A 111 -8.90 10.10 17.30
CA GLY A 111 -9.38 9.62 18.61
C GLY A 111 -10.20 8.34 18.59
N GLY A 112 -10.30 7.66 17.45
CA GLY A 112 -10.94 6.36 17.32
C GLY A 112 -10.22 5.25 18.11
N ILE A 113 -10.99 4.39 18.77
CA ILE A 113 -10.46 3.29 19.60
C ILE A 113 -10.60 1.97 18.83
N TYR A 114 -9.52 1.19 18.79
CA TYR A 114 -9.45 -0.10 18.11
C TYR A 114 -9.22 -1.25 19.10
N CYS A 115 -10.09 -2.27 19.04
CA CYS A 115 -9.98 -3.47 19.86
C CYS A 115 -10.00 -4.73 18.97
N LEU A 116 -8.83 -5.34 18.72
CA LEU A 116 -8.75 -6.67 18.09
C LEU A 116 -8.92 -7.78 19.13
N ARG A 117 -9.38 -8.96 18.69
CA ARG A 117 -9.74 -10.10 19.57
C ARG A 117 -10.81 -9.72 20.61
N HIS A 118 -11.74 -8.85 20.21
CA HIS A 118 -12.82 -8.33 21.03
C HIS A 118 -14.15 -8.50 20.27
N SER A 119 -14.89 -9.54 20.60
CA SER A 119 -16.18 -9.85 19.96
C SER A 119 -17.36 -9.22 20.70
N VAL A 120 -18.42 -8.96 19.95
CA VAL A 120 -19.71 -8.48 20.47
C VAL A 120 -20.69 -9.66 20.51
N GLN A 121 -21.36 -9.86 21.64
CA GLN A 121 -22.32 -10.96 21.83
C GLN A 121 -23.70 -10.61 21.27
N CYS A 122 -24.19 -9.39 21.52
CA CYS A 122 -25.52 -9.00 21.06
C CYS A 122 -25.73 -7.47 20.96
N LEU A 123 -26.77 -7.10 20.22
CA LEU A 123 -27.33 -5.75 20.17
C LEU A 123 -28.45 -5.61 21.22
N VAL A 124 -28.49 -4.47 21.90
CA VAL A 124 -29.54 -4.16 22.85
C VAL A 124 -30.56 -3.23 22.20
N VAL A 125 -31.73 -3.77 21.90
CA VAL A 125 -32.82 -3.03 21.24
C VAL A 125 -33.88 -2.61 22.25
N ASP A 126 -34.29 -1.35 22.18
CA ASP A 126 -35.39 -0.81 22.95
C ASP A 126 -36.75 -1.30 22.41
N LYS A 127 -37.60 -1.85 23.27
CA LYS A 127 -38.87 -2.45 22.84
C LYS A 127 -39.89 -1.43 22.33
N GLU A 128 -39.87 -0.21 22.86
CA GLU A 128 -40.84 0.84 22.51
C GLU A 128 -40.41 1.60 21.25
N SER A 129 -39.19 2.16 21.26
CA SER A 129 -38.67 2.95 20.14
C SER A 129 -38.13 2.10 18.98
N ARG A 130 -37.92 0.79 19.20
CA ARG A 130 -37.32 -0.15 18.24
C ARG A 130 -35.92 0.24 17.77
N LYS A 131 -35.23 1.15 18.48
CA LYS A 131 -33.85 1.55 18.21
C LYS A 131 -32.85 0.72 18.99
N CYS A 132 -31.68 0.47 18.41
CA CYS A 132 -30.55 -0.09 19.14
C CYS A 132 -29.98 0.97 20.10
N LYS A 133 -29.69 0.59 21.34
CA LYS A 133 -29.15 1.47 22.40
C LYS A 133 -27.71 1.15 22.76
N ALA A 134 -27.29 -0.10 22.64
CA ALA A 134 -25.98 -0.55 23.09
C ALA A 134 -25.60 -1.89 22.44
N VAL A 135 -24.35 -2.28 22.62
CA VAL A 135 -23.87 -3.66 22.48
C VAL A 135 -23.51 -4.24 23.84
N ILE A 136 -23.50 -5.57 23.95
CA ILE A 136 -22.85 -6.30 25.05
C ILE A 136 -21.69 -7.07 24.45
N ASP A 137 -20.49 -6.86 24.97
CA ASP A 137 -19.29 -7.55 24.48
C ASP A 137 -19.06 -8.93 25.12
N GLN A 138 -18.01 -9.62 24.68
CA GLN A 138 -17.64 -10.93 25.22
C GLN A 138 -17.29 -10.95 26.71
N PHE A 139 -17.03 -9.79 27.32
CA PHE A 139 -16.74 -9.65 28.75
C PHE A 139 -17.98 -9.24 29.55
N GLY A 140 -19.15 -9.12 28.89
CA GLY A 140 -20.40 -8.68 29.51
C GLY A 140 -20.47 -7.16 29.71
N GLN A 141 -19.54 -6.38 29.16
CA GLN A 141 -19.58 -4.93 29.26
C GLN A 141 -20.64 -4.38 28.30
N ARG A 142 -21.50 -3.51 28.83
CA ARG A 142 -22.50 -2.77 28.05
C ARG A 142 -21.89 -1.48 27.51
N ILE A 143 -21.87 -1.31 26.19
CA ILE A 143 -21.32 -0.12 25.51
C ILE A 143 -22.44 0.58 24.75
N ILE A 144 -22.75 1.83 25.13
CA ILE A 144 -23.84 2.63 24.56
C ILE A 144 -23.36 3.36 23.31
N SER A 145 -24.19 3.39 22.27
CA SER A 145 -23.94 4.18 21.04
C SER A 145 -25.26 4.65 20.42
N LYS A 146 -25.17 5.68 19.57
CA LYS A 146 -26.27 6.18 18.75
C LYS A 146 -26.41 5.42 17.42
N HIS A 147 -25.29 5.01 16.84
CA HIS A 147 -25.22 4.34 15.54
C HIS A 147 -24.37 3.07 15.67
N PHE A 148 -24.75 2.02 14.95
CA PHE A 148 -24.07 0.72 14.97
C PHE A 148 -23.81 0.30 13.53
N ILE A 149 -22.55 0.20 13.12
CA ILE A 149 -22.18 -0.30 11.79
C ILE A 149 -21.66 -1.73 11.98
N ILE A 150 -22.21 -2.67 11.23
CA ILE A 150 -21.91 -4.10 11.36
C ILE A 150 -21.63 -4.65 9.96
N GLU A 151 -20.53 -5.38 9.80
CA GLU A 151 -20.28 -6.13 8.56
C GLU A 151 -21.12 -7.42 8.55
N ASP A 152 -21.66 -7.78 7.39
CA ASP A 152 -22.62 -8.88 7.19
C ASP A 152 -22.25 -10.18 7.93
N SER A 153 -20.97 -10.59 7.94
CA SER A 153 -20.55 -11.85 8.54
C SER A 153 -20.76 -11.94 10.06
N TYR A 154 -20.91 -10.80 10.75
CA TYR A 154 -21.20 -10.74 12.19
C TYR A 154 -22.68 -10.90 12.52
N LEU A 155 -23.57 -10.87 11.54
CA LEU A 155 -25.00 -11.06 11.74
C LEU A 155 -25.35 -12.54 11.93
N SER A 156 -26.37 -12.80 12.75
CA SER A 156 -26.83 -14.15 13.01
C SER A 156 -27.50 -14.79 11.79
N GLU A 157 -27.48 -16.11 11.69
CA GLU A 157 -28.21 -16.86 10.66
C GLU A 157 -29.70 -16.51 10.63
N ASN A 158 -30.31 -16.26 11.80
CA ASN A 158 -31.71 -15.85 11.89
C ASN A 158 -31.94 -14.45 11.30
N THR A 159 -30.99 -13.52 11.49
CA THR A 159 -31.04 -12.18 10.88
C THR A 159 -30.94 -12.28 9.35
N CYS A 160 -30.13 -13.20 8.86
CA CYS A 160 -29.82 -13.35 7.43
C CYS A 160 -30.67 -14.40 6.70
N SER A 161 -31.71 -14.97 7.31
CA SER A 161 -32.43 -16.12 6.76
C SER A 161 -33.15 -15.87 5.43
N ARG A 162 -33.46 -14.61 5.09
CA ARG A 162 -34.04 -14.20 3.81
C ARG A 162 -33.01 -13.69 2.80
N VAL A 163 -31.74 -13.62 3.19
CA VAL A 163 -30.68 -13.04 2.39
C VAL A 163 -30.19 -14.04 1.35
N GLN A 164 -30.12 -13.62 0.10
CA GLN A 164 -29.62 -14.44 -1.01
C GLN A 164 -28.21 -13.98 -1.36
N TYR A 165 -27.21 -14.70 -0.86
CA TYR A 165 -25.82 -14.39 -1.13
C TYR A 165 -25.38 -14.88 -2.50
N ARG A 166 -24.51 -14.10 -3.13
CA ARG A 166 -23.67 -14.57 -4.23
C ARG A 166 -22.40 -15.19 -3.67
N GLN A 167 -21.57 -15.73 -4.54
CA GLN A 167 -20.27 -16.30 -4.18
C GLN A 167 -19.20 -15.84 -5.17
N ILE A 168 -17.98 -15.69 -4.67
CA ILE A 168 -16.77 -15.38 -5.44
C ILE A 168 -15.87 -16.60 -5.40
N SER A 169 -15.47 -17.10 -6.56
CA SER A 169 -14.48 -18.14 -6.70
C SER A 169 -13.09 -17.52 -6.72
N ARG A 170 -12.24 -17.91 -5.78
CA ARG A 170 -10.86 -17.41 -5.64
C ARG A 170 -9.86 -18.56 -5.70
N ALA A 171 -8.74 -18.31 -6.38
CA ALA A 171 -7.54 -19.13 -6.24
C ALA A 171 -6.32 -18.27 -5.95
N VAL A 172 -5.39 -18.81 -5.15
CA VAL A 172 -4.09 -18.21 -4.85
C VAL A 172 -3.03 -19.22 -5.16
N LEU A 173 -2.11 -18.86 -6.05
CA LEU A 173 -1.07 -19.74 -6.56
C LEU A 173 0.30 -19.16 -6.26
N ILE A 174 1.26 -20.03 -5.98
CA ILE A 174 2.68 -19.70 -5.98
C ILE A 174 3.31 -20.39 -7.18
N THR A 175 3.95 -19.62 -8.05
CA THR A 175 4.60 -20.12 -9.27
C THR A 175 6.07 -19.70 -9.31
N ASP A 176 6.89 -20.39 -10.11
CA ASP A 176 8.32 -20.12 -10.27
C ASP A 176 8.66 -19.17 -11.45
N GLY A 177 7.64 -18.71 -12.18
CA GLY A 177 7.81 -17.85 -13.34
C GLY A 177 6.52 -17.14 -13.73
N SER A 178 6.69 -16.08 -14.52
CA SER A 178 5.58 -15.29 -15.10
C SER A 178 4.86 -16.08 -16.19
N VAL A 179 3.54 -15.90 -16.29
CA VAL A 179 2.71 -16.42 -17.40
C VAL A 179 3.18 -15.96 -18.77
N LEU A 180 3.88 -14.83 -18.84
CA LEU A 180 4.49 -14.31 -20.07
C LEU A 180 5.95 -13.95 -19.81
N LYS A 181 6.87 -14.81 -20.28
CA LYS A 181 8.31 -14.58 -20.13
C LYS A 181 8.73 -13.33 -20.91
N THR A 182 9.36 -12.39 -20.22
CA THR A 182 10.01 -11.21 -20.81
C THR A 182 11.39 -11.00 -20.18
N ASP A 183 12.22 -10.13 -20.76
CA ASP A 183 13.53 -9.79 -20.21
C ASP A 183 13.45 -9.05 -18.87
N ALA A 184 12.29 -8.47 -18.54
CA ALA A 184 12.01 -7.79 -17.27
C ALA A 184 11.11 -8.65 -16.38
N ASP A 185 11.69 -9.27 -15.37
CA ASP A 185 11.02 -10.23 -14.48
C ASP A 185 10.18 -9.57 -13.37
N GLN A 186 10.41 -8.28 -13.06
CA GLN A 186 9.66 -7.53 -12.03
C GLN A 186 8.46 -6.79 -12.63
N GLN A 187 7.45 -7.54 -13.08
CA GLN A 187 6.20 -7.00 -13.63
C GLN A 187 4.99 -7.38 -12.78
N VAL A 188 3.99 -6.52 -12.78
CA VAL A 188 2.65 -6.78 -12.26
C VAL A 188 1.69 -6.81 -13.43
N SER A 189 1.00 -7.92 -13.62
CA SER A 189 0.23 -8.19 -14.82
C SER A 189 -1.20 -8.56 -14.48
N ILE A 190 -2.14 -8.12 -15.32
CA ILE A 190 -3.53 -8.55 -15.30
C ILE A 190 -3.87 -9.24 -16.62
N LEU A 191 -4.39 -10.46 -16.52
CA LEU A 191 -4.86 -11.26 -17.63
C LEU A 191 -6.35 -11.56 -17.43
N THR A 192 -7.12 -11.45 -18.52
CA THR A 192 -8.54 -11.80 -18.55
C THR A 192 -8.74 -13.05 -19.41
N VAL A 193 -9.43 -14.04 -18.85
CA VAL A 193 -9.76 -15.29 -19.53
C VAL A 193 -11.29 -15.33 -19.68
N PRO A 194 -11.82 -15.13 -20.90
CA PRO A 194 -13.26 -15.19 -21.15
C PRO A 194 -13.85 -16.56 -20.79
N ALA A 195 -15.14 -16.57 -20.47
CA ALA A 195 -15.91 -17.78 -20.21
C ALA A 195 -16.01 -18.66 -21.48
N GLU A 196 -15.73 -19.96 -21.36
CA GLU A 196 -15.84 -20.94 -22.46
C GLU A 196 -17.18 -21.69 -22.43
N GLU A 197 -17.76 -21.90 -21.25
CA GLU A 197 -19.03 -22.61 -21.07
C GLU A 197 -20.17 -21.63 -20.79
N PRO A 198 -21.37 -21.82 -21.38
CA PRO A 198 -22.54 -21.01 -21.05
C PRO A 198 -22.91 -21.17 -19.57
N GLY A 199 -23.07 -20.05 -18.86
CA GLY A 199 -23.32 -20.04 -17.42
C GLY A 199 -22.07 -19.93 -16.54
N SER A 200 -20.87 -19.85 -17.15
CA SER A 200 -19.63 -19.45 -16.48
C SER A 200 -19.32 -17.97 -16.69
N PHE A 201 -18.47 -17.42 -15.82
CA PHE A 201 -18.07 -16.02 -15.85
C PHE A 201 -16.61 -15.87 -16.27
N ALA A 202 -16.25 -14.68 -16.80
CA ALA A 202 -14.86 -14.38 -17.12
C ALA A 202 -13.97 -14.45 -15.86
N VAL A 203 -12.81 -15.07 -15.99
CA VAL A 203 -11.82 -15.22 -14.94
C VAL A 203 -10.77 -14.13 -15.08
N ARG A 204 -10.47 -13.46 -13.97
CA ARG A 204 -9.37 -12.48 -13.90
C ARG A 204 -8.20 -13.12 -13.19
N VAL A 205 -7.02 -12.94 -13.75
CA VAL A 205 -5.74 -13.44 -13.24
C VAL A 205 -4.85 -12.24 -12.98
N ILE A 206 -4.46 -12.01 -11.73
CA ILE A 206 -3.52 -10.96 -11.33
C ILE A 206 -2.24 -11.65 -10.90
N GLU A 207 -1.14 -11.34 -11.57
CA GLU A 207 0.19 -11.85 -11.25
C GLU A 207 1.02 -10.77 -10.56
N LEU A 208 1.57 -11.11 -9.40
CA LEU A 208 2.40 -10.23 -8.59
C LEU A 208 3.81 -10.82 -8.50
N CYS A 209 4.81 -10.07 -8.94
CA CYS A 209 6.22 -10.40 -8.76
C CYS A 209 6.74 -10.03 -7.35
N SER A 210 7.96 -10.47 -7.02
CA SER A 210 8.54 -10.25 -5.69
C SER A 210 8.69 -8.78 -5.28
N SER A 211 8.79 -7.84 -6.24
CA SER A 211 8.90 -6.40 -5.93
C SER A 211 7.63 -5.77 -5.35
N THR A 212 6.48 -6.47 -5.42
CA THR A 212 5.26 -6.07 -4.71
C THR A 212 5.32 -6.36 -3.21
N MET A 213 6.36 -7.08 -2.77
CA MET A 213 6.57 -7.52 -1.39
C MET A 213 5.52 -8.52 -0.89
N THR A 214 4.85 -9.24 -1.81
CA THR A 214 3.83 -10.26 -1.45
C THR A 214 4.31 -11.70 -1.59
N CYS A 215 5.51 -11.93 -2.14
CA CYS A 215 6.09 -13.26 -2.30
C CYS A 215 7.63 -13.22 -2.27
N MET A 216 8.27 -14.39 -2.11
CA MET A 216 9.73 -14.49 -2.07
C MET A 216 10.34 -14.34 -3.46
N LYS A 217 11.62 -13.93 -3.51
CA LYS A 217 12.37 -13.83 -4.78
C LYS A 217 12.37 -15.18 -5.51
N GLY A 218 12.27 -15.13 -6.84
CA GLY A 218 12.16 -16.33 -7.69
C GLY A 218 10.77 -16.97 -7.69
N THR A 219 9.78 -16.32 -7.06
CA THR A 219 8.38 -16.75 -7.12
C THR A 219 7.47 -15.61 -7.53
N TYR A 220 6.27 -15.97 -8.00
CA TYR A 220 5.17 -15.05 -8.26
C TYR A 220 3.94 -15.50 -7.47
N LEU A 221 3.17 -14.52 -7.00
CA LEU A 221 1.87 -14.73 -6.37
C LEU A 221 0.78 -14.44 -7.38
N VAL A 222 0.03 -15.46 -7.78
CA VAL A 222 -1.01 -15.34 -8.80
C VAL A 222 -2.38 -15.50 -8.15
N HIS A 223 -3.24 -14.50 -8.35
CA HIS A 223 -4.62 -14.50 -7.88
C HIS A 223 -5.58 -14.70 -9.03
N LEU A 224 -6.48 -15.67 -8.91
CA LEU A 224 -7.59 -15.87 -9.84
C LEU A 224 -8.91 -15.51 -9.17
N THR A 225 -9.81 -14.84 -9.91
CA THR A 225 -11.12 -14.41 -9.42
C THR A 225 -12.19 -14.48 -10.49
N CYS A 226 -13.35 -15.06 -10.18
CA CYS A 226 -14.58 -14.91 -10.93
C CYS A 226 -15.80 -14.97 -10.00
N MET A 227 -16.97 -14.59 -10.51
CA MET A 227 -18.23 -14.96 -9.86
C MET A 227 -18.37 -16.49 -9.88
N SER A 228 -18.79 -17.09 -8.78
CA SER A 228 -18.87 -18.54 -8.69
C SER A 228 -20.05 -19.07 -9.51
N SER A 229 -19.81 -20.15 -10.24
CA SER A 229 -20.86 -21.00 -10.80
C SER A 229 -21.02 -22.29 -9.97
N LYS A 230 -19.90 -22.81 -9.44
CA LYS A 230 -19.85 -23.99 -8.56
C LYS A 230 -18.84 -23.76 -7.42
N THR A 231 -17.98 -24.74 -7.14
CA THR A 231 -16.84 -24.56 -6.24
C THR A 231 -15.70 -23.83 -6.95
N ALA A 232 -14.87 -23.12 -6.18
CA ALA A 232 -13.74 -22.36 -6.73
C ALA A 232 -12.76 -23.23 -7.51
N ARG A 233 -12.57 -24.49 -7.12
CA ARG A 233 -11.73 -25.43 -7.87
C ARG A 233 -12.35 -25.78 -9.21
N GLU A 234 -13.63 -26.16 -9.25
CA GLU A 234 -14.32 -26.49 -10.50
C GLU A 234 -14.35 -25.33 -11.49
N ASP A 235 -14.49 -24.10 -10.98
CA ASP A 235 -14.54 -22.88 -11.79
C ASP A 235 -13.16 -22.47 -12.32
N LEU A 236 -12.08 -22.67 -11.55
CA LEU A 236 -10.77 -22.06 -11.84
C LEU A 236 -9.69 -23.05 -12.27
N GLU A 237 -9.78 -24.33 -11.91
CA GLU A 237 -8.72 -25.32 -12.16
C GLU A 237 -8.39 -25.48 -13.64
N ARG A 238 -9.40 -25.37 -14.52
CA ARG A 238 -9.18 -25.39 -15.97
C ARG A 238 -8.28 -24.24 -16.44
N VAL A 239 -8.47 -23.03 -15.90
CA VAL A 239 -7.63 -21.87 -16.23
C VAL A 239 -6.22 -22.07 -15.69
N VAL A 240 -6.10 -22.61 -14.46
CA VAL A 240 -4.79 -22.91 -13.87
C VAL A 240 -4.01 -23.93 -14.71
N GLN A 241 -4.64 -25.03 -15.14
CA GLN A 241 -4.01 -26.05 -16.00
C GLN A 241 -3.65 -25.53 -17.40
N LYS A 242 -4.39 -24.53 -17.90
CA LYS A 242 -4.05 -23.86 -19.17
C LYS A 242 -2.80 -23.00 -19.04
N LEU A 243 -2.62 -22.32 -17.91
CA LEU A 243 -1.53 -21.37 -17.70
C LEU A 243 -0.26 -21.99 -17.08
N PHE A 244 -0.40 -23.04 -16.28
CA PHE A 244 0.68 -23.59 -15.46
C PHE A 244 0.78 -25.10 -15.54
N THR A 245 1.99 -25.63 -15.31
CA THR A 245 2.25 -27.07 -15.19
C THR A 245 2.48 -27.41 -13.71
N PRO A 246 1.76 -28.39 -13.12
CA PRO A 246 2.02 -28.84 -11.75
C PRO A 246 3.48 -29.25 -11.55
N TYR A 247 4.09 -28.89 -10.42
CA TYR A 247 5.43 -29.34 -10.09
C TYR A 247 5.48 -30.88 -9.97
N THR A 248 6.35 -31.51 -10.75
CA THR A 248 6.66 -32.94 -10.68
C THR A 248 8.16 -33.13 -10.54
N GLU A 249 8.61 -34.01 -9.64
CA GLU A 249 10.04 -34.33 -9.43
C GLU A 249 10.69 -35.06 -10.61
N ILE A 250 9.90 -35.59 -11.54
CA ILE A 250 10.39 -36.32 -12.72
C ILE A 250 10.60 -35.30 -13.84
N GLU A 251 11.81 -34.78 -13.96
CA GLU A 251 12.22 -34.03 -15.14
C GLU A 251 12.30 -35.00 -16.32
N ALA A 252 11.30 -35.00 -17.19
CA ALA A 252 11.47 -35.54 -18.53
C ALA A 252 12.51 -34.64 -19.24
N GLU A 253 13.71 -35.15 -19.43
CA GLU A 253 14.91 -34.45 -19.94
C GLU A 253 14.75 -33.80 -21.34
N ASN A 254 13.54 -33.66 -21.90
CA ASN A 254 13.32 -33.20 -23.27
C ASN A 254 12.06 -32.35 -23.52
N GLU A 255 11.36 -31.83 -22.50
CA GLU A 255 10.23 -30.92 -22.76
C GLU A 255 10.65 -29.45 -22.67
N GLN A 256 10.45 -28.70 -23.76
CA GLN A 256 10.49 -27.24 -23.74
C GLN A 256 9.45 -26.75 -22.72
N VAL A 257 9.90 -26.30 -21.55
CA VAL A 257 9.03 -25.80 -20.48
C VAL A 257 8.45 -24.44 -20.92
N GLU A 258 7.36 -24.51 -21.67
CA GLU A 258 6.65 -23.36 -22.23
C GLU A 258 5.85 -22.63 -21.13
N LYS A 259 5.29 -23.38 -20.17
CA LYS A 259 4.48 -22.86 -19.05
C LYS A 259 5.26 -22.82 -17.73
N PRO A 260 5.03 -21.83 -16.85
CA PRO A 260 5.63 -21.81 -15.52
C PRO A 260 5.14 -22.98 -14.65
N ARG A 261 5.95 -23.37 -13.65
CA ARG A 261 5.58 -24.45 -12.72
C ARG A 261 4.71 -23.89 -11.60
N LEU A 262 3.66 -24.63 -11.26
CA LEU A 262 2.80 -24.40 -10.12
C LEU A 262 3.38 -25.11 -8.89
N LEU A 263 3.86 -24.33 -7.93
CA LEU A 263 4.49 -24.84 -6.70
C LEU A 263 3.45 -25.11 -5.60
N TRP A 264 2.44 -24.24 -5.51
CA TRP A 264 1.38 -24.34 -4.51
C TRP A 264 0.09 -23.70 -5.00
N ALA A 265 -1.06 -24.24 -4.60
CA ALA A 265 -2.37 -23.72 -4.95
C ALA A 265 -3.38 -23.85 -3.81
N LEU A 266 -4.15 -22.79 -3.60
CA LEU A 266 -5.33 -22.74 -2.73
C LEU A 266 -6.54 -22.31 -3.53
N TYR A 267 -7.67 -22.98 -3.32
CA TYR A 267 -8.97 -22.64 -3.90
C TYR A 267 -9.98 -22.47 -2.78
N PHE A 268 -10.78 -21.42 -2.83
CA PHE A 268 -11.85 -21.20 -1.86
C PHE A 268 -12.96 -20.31 -2.44
N ASN A 269 -14.16 -20.48 -1.94
CA ASN A 269 -15.27 -19.58 -2.21
C ASN A 269 -15.41 -18.57 -1.08
N MET A 270 -15.70 -17.31 -1.43
CA MET A 270 -16.00 -16.25 -0.49
C MET A 270 -17.43 -15.77 -0.73
N ARG A 271 -18.18 -15.55 0.36
CA ARG A 271 -19.51 -14.94 0.30
C ARG A 271 -19.42 -13.55 -0.33
N ASP A 272 -20.22 -13.31 -1.35
CA ASP A 272 -20.48 -11.98 -1.90
C ASP A 272 -21.82 -11.47 -1.33
N SER A 273 -21.71 -10.57 -0.37
CA SER A 273 -22.83 -9.88 0.28
C SER A 273 -23.04 -8.45 -0.24
N SER A 274 -22.38 -8.08 -1.34
CA SER A 274 -22.54 -6.77 -1.97
C SER A 274 -23.91 -6.65 -2.66
N ASP A 275 -24.39 -5.41 -2.80
CA ASP A 275 -25.66 -5.05 -3.45
C ASP A 275 -26.92 -5.68 -2.80
N ILE A 276 -26.84 -6.06 -1.52
CA ILE A 276 -27.97 -6.59 -0.76
C ILE A 276 -28.74 -5.45 -0.11
N SER A 277 -30.06 -5.37 -0.39
CA SER A 277 -30.93 -4.39 0.25
C SER A 277 -31.04 -4.66 1.75
N ARG A 278 -31.09 -3.59 2.54
CA ARG A 278 -31.32 -3.64 3.98
C ARG A 278 -32.58 -4.43 4.35
N ASP A 279 -33.62 -4.38 3.54
CA ASP A 279 -34.90 -5.04 3.81
C ASP A 279 -34.82 -6.57 3.72
N CYS A 280 -33.74 -7.12 3.15
CA CYS A 280 -33.47 -8.55 3.13
C CYS A 280 -33.10 -9.09 4.53
N TYR A 281 -32.63 -8.23 5.44
CA TYR A 281 -32.29 -8.63 6.81
C TYR A 281 -33.51 -8.51 7.74
N ASN A 282 -33.62 -9.44 8.69
CA ASN A 282 -34.73 -9.48 9.64
C ASN A 282 -34.52 -8.53 10.82
N ASP A 283 -35.58 -7.80 11.19
CA ASP A 283 -35.71 -7.10 12.46
C ASP A 283 -34.60 -6.08 12.80
N LEU A 284 -33.87 -5.57 11.81
CA LEU A 284 -32.79 -4.62 12.06
C LEU A 284 -33.34 -3.23 12.47
N PRO A 285 -32.95 -2.70 13.64
CA PRO A 285 -33.25 -1.33 14.06
C PRO A 285 -32.73 -0.30 13.05
N SER A 286 -33.46 0.80 12.81
CA SER A 286 -33.10 1.80 11.80
C SER A 286 -31.75 2.49 11.99
N ASN A 287 -31.18 2.46 13.20
CA ASN A 287 -29.86 2.99 13.53
C ASN A 287 -28.74 1.94 13.57
N VAL A 288 -29.01 0.72 13.08
CA VAL A 288 -28.02 -0.32 12.79
C VAL A 288 -27.82 -0.32 11.29
N TYR A 289 -26.60 -0.19 10.79
CA TYR A 289 -26.24 -0.14 9.37
C TYR A 289 -25.41 -1.38 9.03
N VAL A 290 -25.58 -1.90 7.82
CA VAL A 290 -24.90 -3.12 7.37
C VAL A 290 -23.90 -2.77 6.26
N CYS A 291 -22.65 -3.19 6.43
CA CYS A 291 -21.65 -3.17 5.37
C CYS A 291 -21.55 -4.55 4.74
N SER A 292 -21.32 -4.61 3.43
CA SER A 292 -21.02 -5.87 2.76
C SER A 292 -19.56 -6.27 2.98
N GLY A 293 -19.25 -7.53 2.69
CA GLY A 293 -17.89 -7.96 2.40
C GLY A 293 -17.43 -7.51 1.01
N PRO A 294 -16.31 -8.06 0.52
CA PRO A 294 -15.79 -7.78 -0.81
C PRO A 294 -16.77 -8.18 -1.92
N ASP A 295 -16.84 -7.37 -2.97
CA ASP A 295 -17.52 -7.70 -4.22
C ASP A 295 -16.57 -8.37 -5.23
N SER A 296 -17.14 -8.89 -6.32
CA SER A 296 -16.37 -9.53 -7.39
C SER A 296 -15.83 -8.55 -8.44
N GLY A 297 -15.91 -7.23 -8.22
CA GLY A 297 -15.36 -6.19 -9.08
C GLY A 297 -13.82 -6.14 -9.10
N LEU A 298 -13.24 -5.30 -9.97
CA LEU A 298 -11.78 -5.09 -10.06
C LEU A 298 -11.31 -3.98 -9.13
N GLY A 299 -12.08 -2.90 -9.09
CA GLY A 299 -11.85 -1.77 -8.20
C GLY A 299 -12.58 -1.93 -6.87
N ASN A 300 -12.60 -0.83 -6.11
CA ASN A 300 -13.21 -0.76 -4.77
C ASN A 300 -14.42 0.19 -4.74
N ASP A 301 -15.02 0.52 -5.90
CA ASP A 301 -16.13 1.47 -6.00
C ASP A 301 -17.31 1.08 -5.11
N ASN A 302 -17.64 -0.21 -4.99
CA ASN A 302 -18.73 -0.67 -4.13
C ASN A 302 -18.46 -0.34 -2.66
N ALA A 303 -17.24 -0.59 -2.19
CA ALA A 303 -16.80 -0.28 -0.82
C ALA A 303 -16.83 1.23 -0.53
N VAL A 304 -16.37 2.06 -1.48
CA VAL A 304 -16.39 3.52 -1.32
C VAL A 304 -17.83 4.05 -1.31
N LYS A 305 -18.66 3.64 -2.27
CA LYS A 305 -20.06 4.08 -2.39
C LYS A 305 -20.89 3.72 -1.16
N GLN A 306 -20.74 2.50 -0.62
CA GLN A 306 -21.47 2.12 0.59
C GLN A 306 -21.01 2.94 1.80
N ALA A 307 -19.70 3.18 1.95
CA ALA A 307 -19.16 3.97 3.06
C ALA A 307 -19.65 5.42 3.02
N GLU A 308 -19.62 6.05 1.84
CA GLU A 308 -20.14 7.41 1.63
C GLU A 308 -21.64 7.50 1.90
N THR A 309 -22.42 6.52 1.41
CA THR A 309 -23.87 6.45 1.65
C THR A 309 -24.18 6.33 3.15
N LEU A 310 -23.47 5.45 3.87
CA LEU A 310 -23.64 5.27 5.31
C LEU A 310 -23.22 6.55 6.08
N PHE A 311 -22.12 7.17 5.67
CA PHE A 311 -21.67 8.42 6.27
C PHE A 311 -22.72 9.52 6.16
N GLN A 312 -23.32 9.72 4.97
CA GLN A 312 -24.37 10.73 4.78
C GLN A 312 -25.65 10.43 5.59
N GLN A 313 -25.93 9.17 5.89
CA GLN A 313 -27.04 8.80 6.79
C GLN A 313 -26.75 9.08 8.28
N ILE A 314 -25.48 9.04 8.68
CA ILE A 314 -25.05 9.20 10.08
C ILE A 314 -24.72 10.67 10.39
N CYS A 315 -24.03 11.34 9.46
CA CYS A 315 -23.52 12.70 9.54
C CYS A 315 -24.04 13.52 8.33
N PRO A 316 -25.34 13.83 8.27
CA PRO A 316 -25.89 14.56 7.14
C PRO A 316 -25.31 15.97 7.04
N ASN A 317 -24.97 16.40 5.83
CA ASN A 317 -24.35 17.70 5.50
C ASN A 317 -22.90 17.88 5.98
N GLU A 318 -22.24 16.81 6.41
CA GLU A 318 -20.80 16.82 6.68
C GLU A 318 -20.01 16.41 5.44
N ASP A 319 -18.75 16.84 5.38
CA ASP A 319 -17.84 16.46 4.29
C ASP A 319 -17.30 15.03 4.48
N PHE A 320 -17.21 14.27 3.39
CA PHE A 320 -16.82 12.87 3.45
C PHE A 320 -15.29 12.71 3.41
N CYS A 321 -14.70 12.41 4.56
CA CYS A 321 -13.26 12.23 4.74
C CYS A 321 -12.40 13.42 4.26
N PRO A 322 -12.63 14.65 4.77
CA PRO A 322 -11.78 15.80 4.43
C PRO A 322 -10.34 15.54 4.89
N ALA A 323 -9.37 16.13 4.19
CA ALA A 323 -7.97 16.09 4.61
C ALA A 323 -7.82 16.66 6.03
N PRO A 324 -6.95 16.07 6.88
CA PRO A 324 -6.66 16.65 8.18
C PRO A 324 -6.08 18.06 7.99
N PRO A 325 -6.48 19.06 8.80
CA PRO A 325 -5.87 20.37 8.73
C PRO A 325 -4.37 20.24 9.07
N ASN A 326 -3.51 20.70 8.18
CA ASN A 326 -2.07 20.72 8.44
C ASN A 326 -1.78 21.81 9.48
N PRO A 327 -1.24 21.48 10.66
CA PRO A 327 -0.96 22.48 11.70
C PRO A 327 0.03 23.55 11.24
N GLU A 328 0.87 23.26 10.25
CA GLU A 328 1.85 24.20 9.68
C GLU A 328 1.21 25.28 8.79
N ASP A 329 -0.04 25.09 8.34
CA ASP A 329 -0.78 26.08 7.55
C ASP A 329 -1.39 27.19 8.44
N ILE A 330 -1.34 27.04 9.76
CA ILE A 330 -1.82 28.05 10.71
C ILE A 330 -0.74 29.13 10.86
N VAL A 331 -0.90 30.24 10.15
CA VAL A 331 -0.09 31.45 10.38
C VAL A 331 -0.41 31.96 11.79
N LEU A 332 0.48 31.70 12.73
CA LEU A 332 0.45 32.35 14.03
C LEU A 332 0.82 33.82 13.80
N ASP A 333 -0.12 34.73 14.04
CA ASP A 333 0.15 36.16 14.09
C ASP A 333 1.23 36.36 15.17
N GLY A 334 2.47 36.57 14.72
CA GLY A 334 3.61 36.79 15.57
C GLY A 334 3.39 38.10 16.30
N ASP A 335 2.95 38.00 17.55
CA ASP A 335 2.82 39.17 18.40
C ASP A 335 4.20 39.77 18.59
N SER A 336 4.36 40.93 17.97
CA SER A 336 5.46 41.87 18.15
C SER A 336 5.79 42.05 19.63
N SER A 337 7.10 42.10 19.91
CA SER A 337 7.76 42.45 21.18
C SER A 337 7.99 41.32 22.18
N GLN A 338 9.19 40.72 22.10
CA GLN A 338 10.06 40.60 23.28
C GLN A 338 11.54 40.50 22.86
N GLN A 339 12.26 41.52 23.32
CA GLN A 339 13.67 41.86 23.18
C GLN A 339 14.66 40.69 23.11
N GLU A 340 15.56 40.77 22.13
CA GLU A 340 16.88 40.13 22.15
C GLU A 340 17.61 40.46 23.45
N VAL A 341 18.07 39.41 24.15
CA VAL A 341 19.10 39.53 25.18
C VAL A 341 20.34 38.77 24.66
N PRO A 342 21.53 39.40 24.63
CA PRO A 342 22.70 38.79 24.01
C PRO A 342 23.31 37.70 24.89
N GLU A 343 23.91 36.71 24.22
CA GLU A 343 24.67 35.60 24.79
C GLU A 343 25.71 36.07 25.82
N SER A 344 25.73 35.38 26.98
CA SER A 344 26.97 35.19 27.74
C SER A 344 26.96 33.84 28.48
N SER A 345 27.91 33.01 28.05
CA SER A 345 28.60 31.89 28.72
C SER A 345 28.15 31.44 30.12
N VAL A 346 27.77 30.17 30.28
CA VAL A 346 28.23 29.24 31.36
C VAL A 346 27.95 27.78 30.94
N THR A 347 28.98 26.95 30.81
CA THR A 347 28.90 25.46 30.81
C THR A 347 28.56 24.93 32.21
N PRO A 348 27.86 23.80 32.37
CA PRO A 348 28.58 22.64 32.90
C PRO A 348 28.10 21.24 32.44
N GLU A 349 29.10 20.38 32.26
CA GLU A 349 29.23 19.00 32.75
C GLU A 349 28.13 17.94 32.52
N THR A 350 28.56 16.96 31.72
CA THR A 350 28.31 15.52 31.80
C THR A 350 27.74 14.98 33.12
N ASN A 351 26.63 14.27 33.04
CA ASN A 351 26.36 13.11 33.89
C ASN A 351 25.74 11.98 33.06
N SER A 352 26.54 10.94 32.87
CA SER A 352 26.17 9.64 32.33
C SER A 352 25.77 8.70 33.47
N GLU A 353 24.55 8.16 33.47
CA GLU A 353 24.23 6.97 34.24
C GLU A 353 23.37 6.00 33.40
N THR A 354 24.02 4.92 32.97
CA THR A 354 23.40 3.68 32.49
C THR A 354 23.02 2.79 33.70
N PRO A 355 21.88 2.08 33.70
CA PRO A 355 21.55 1.13 34.76
C PRO A 355 22.24 -0.22 34.53
N LYS A 356 22.90 -0.77 35.57
CA LYS A 356 23.53 -2.09 35.59
C LYS A 356 22.55 -3.19 36.02
N GLU A 357 22.64 -4.33 35.32
CA GLU A 357 22.16 -5.65 35.74
C GLU A 357 22.83 -6.11 37.06
N SER A 358 22.09 -6.86 37.87
CA SER A 358 22.62 -7.63 39.00
C SER A 358 22.06 -9.06 39.00
N THR A 359 22.91 -10.03 38.67
CA THR A 359 22.72 -11.47 38.87
C THR A 359 24.00 -12.03 39.49
N VAL A 360 23.94 -12.51 40.74
CA VAL A 360 24.93 -13.42 41.32
C VAL A 360 24.24 -14.34 42.33
N LEU A 361 24.46 -15.64 42.15
CA LEU A 361 24.54 -16.77 43.12
C LEU A 361 24.55 -18.03 42.24
N GLY A 362 25.50 -18.96 42.21
CA GLY A 362 26.71 -19.28 42.98
C GLY A 362 26.95 -20.78 42.71
N ASN A 363 28.12 -21.16 42.20
CA ASN A 363 28.50 -22.56 41.92
C ASN A 363 28.72 -23.38 43.21
N PRO A 364 28.70 -24.71 43.09
CA PRO A 364 29.89 -25.47 43.50
C PRO A 364 30.38 -26.52 42.47
N GLU A 365 31.71 -26.67 42.44
CA GLU A 365 32.57 -27.74 41.87
C GLU A 365 32.23 -29.14 42.44
N GLU A 366 32.61 -30.32 41.96
CA GLU A 366 33.37 -30.91 40.84
C GLU A 366 32.99 -32.43 40.83
N PRO A 367 33.42 -33.26 39.84
CA PRO A 367 32.97 -34.63 39.66
C PRO A 367 33.88 -35.69 40.30
N SER A 368 33.33 -36.83 40.72
CA SER A 368 34.08 -38.06 40.96
C SER A 368 33.23 -39.31 40.77
N GLU A 369 33.72 -40.18 39.90
CA GLU A 369 33.35 -41.59 39.56
C GLU A 369 32.07 -41.87 38.76
#